data_AF-A0A1I5TBY5-F1
#
_entry.id   AF-A0A1I5TBY5-F1
#
_cell.length_a   1.000
_cell.length_b   1.000
_cell.length_c   1.000
_cell.angle_alpha   90.00
_cell.angle_beta   90.00
_cell.angle_gamma   90.00
#
_symmetry.space_group_name_H-M   'P 1'
#
loop_
_entity.id
_entity.type
_entity.pdbx_description
1 polymer ?
#
loop_
_entity_poly.entity_id
_entity_poly.type
_entity_poly.pdbx_seq_one_letter_code
_entity_poly.pdbx_strand_id
1 'polypeptide(L)'
;MQYVDIQTWLRGDILLKADRMTMAHALELRVPFLDKEVFNVAREIPVDFKIAEGTTKHILRKAAEGIIPDHVLNRKKLGFPVPIRHWLKNELHSWAKQLIEESETDHLLNKAVIRQLLDDHCQNKCDNSRKLWTIFMFMIWHQIYLEDKFDLEALENEDRVKSKLIYT
;
A
#
# COMPACT_ATOMS: atom_id res chain seq x y z
N MET A 1 -11.19 17.39 1.48
CA MET A 1 -9.98 16.59 1.72
C MET A 1 -9.06 17.31 2.68
N GLN A 2 -8.25 16.61 3.47
CA GLN A 2 -7.34 17.24 4.41
C GLN A 2 -6.05 17.68 3.69
N TYR A 3 -5.45 18.79 4.13
CA TYR A 3 -4.22 19.32 3.53
C TYR A 3 -3.09 18.29 3.53
N VAL A 4 -2.92 17.57 4.65
CA VAL A 4 -1.92 16.51 4.80
C VAL A 4 -2.11 15.43 3.74
N ASP A 5 -3.32 14.91 3.55
CA ASP A 5 -3.59 13.89 2.53
C ASP A 5 -3.15 14.35 1.13
N ILE A 6 -3.43 15.60 0.77
CA ILE A 6 -3.10 16.15 -0.56
C ILE A 6 -1.58 16.24 -0.76
N GLN A 7 -0.84 16.59 0.29
CA GLN A 7 0.61 16.83 0.20
C GLN A 7 1.46 15.58 0.46
N THR A 8 0.93 14.55 1.14
CA THR A 8 1.74 13.39 1.55
C THR A 8 1.18 12.03 1.12
N TRP A 9 -0.14 11.83 1.16
CA TRP A 9 -0.75 10.52 0.93
C TRP A 9 -1.16 10.33 -0.53
N LEU A 10 -1.80 11.34 -1.12
CA LEU A 10 -2.33 11.23 -2.48
C LEU A 10 -1.19 11.12 -3.49
N ARG A 11 -0.26 12.08 -3.45
CA ARG A 11 0.92 12.12 -4.32
C ARG A 11 1.98 11.17 -3.77
N GLY A 12 2.57 10.35 -4.64
CA GLY A 12 3.68 9.45 -4.26
C GLY A 12 3.28 8.17 -3.54
N ASP A 13 2.02 7.99 -3.12
CA ASP A 13 1.52 6.73 -2.56
C ASP A 13 0.26 6.22 -3.28
N ILE A 14 -0.95 6.55 -2.80
CA ILE A 14 -2.16 5.84 -3.26
C ILE A 14 -2.48 6.09 -4.74
N LEU A 15 -2.26 7.31 -5.26
CA LEU A 15 -2.49 7.60 -6.68
C LEU A 15 -1.39 7.02 -7.56
N LEU A 16 -0.13 7.06 -7.11
CA LEU A 16 1.00 6.49 -7.84
C LEU A 16 0.80 4.99 -8.06
N LYS A 17 0.41 4.27 -7.01
CA LYS A 17 0.15 2.83 -7.09
C LYS A 17 -0.99 2.53 -8.04
N ALA A 18 -2.10 3.25 -7.90
CA ALA A 18 -3.27 2.99 -8.73
C ALA A 18 -2.98 3.27 -10.21
N ASP A 19 -2.33 4.39 -10.52
CA ASP A 19 -1.93 4.77 -11.89
C ASP A 19 -0.94 3.78 -12.52
N ARG A 20 0.18 3.47 -11.84
CA ARG A 20 1.18 2.52 -12.38
C ARG A 20 0.59 1.14 -12.63
N MET A 21 -0.25 0.65 -11.72
CA MET A 21 -0.85 -0.68 -11.86
C MET A 21 -1.87 -0.75 -12.99
N THR A 22 -2.68 0.30 -13.22
CA THR A 22 -3.66 0.28 -14.31
C THR A 22 -3.01 0.54 -15.66
N MET A 23 -2.07 1.50 -15.74
CA MET A 23 -1.38 1.84 -16.98
C MET A 23 -0.46 0.73 -17.48
N ALA A 24 0.11 -0.08 -16.59
CA ALA A 24 0.84 -1.31 -16.95
C ALA A 24 -0.02 -2.29 -17.79
N HIS A 25 -1.35 -2.16 -17.73
CA HIS A 25 -2.31 -2.95 -18.48
C HIS A 25 -3.15 -2.11 -19.46
N ALA A 26 -2.70 -0.90 -19.82
CA ALA A 26 -3.41 0.04 -20.69
C ALA A 26 -4.85 0.36 -20.23
N LEU A 27 -5.09 0.34 -18.91
CA LEU A 27 -6.36 0.71 -18.31
C LEU A 27 -6.29 2.14 -17.76
N GLU A 28 -7.23 2.98 -18.18
CA GLU A 28 -7.37 4.34 -17.66
C GLU A 28 -8.17 4.34 -16.35
N LEU A 29 -7.52 4.72 -15.24
CA LEU A 29 -8.18 4.90 -13.95
C LEU A 29 -8.80 6.29 -13.84
N ARG A 30 -10.03 6.38 -13.34
CA ARG A 30 -10.69 7.63 -12.95
C ARG A 30 -10.88 7.70 -11.45
N VAL A 31 -10.73 8.90 -10.88
CA VAL A 31 -10.81 9.16 -9.43
C VAL A 31 -11.86 10.23 -9.10
N PRO A 32 -13.17 9.92 -9.19
CA PRO A 32 -14.24 10.93 -9.12
C PRO A 32 -14.26 11.75 -7.82
N PHE A 33 -13.81 11.19 -6.70
CA PHE A 33 -13.72 11.92 -5.43
C PHE A 33 -12.64 13.02 -5.42
N LEU A 34 -11.73 13.02 -6.40
CA LEU A 34 -10.73 14.07 -6.62
C LEU A 34 -11.16 15.08 -7.70
N ASP A 35 -12.38 14.97 -8.22
CA ASP A 35 -12.93 15.98 -9.12
C ASP A 35 -12.94 17.37 -8.46
N LYS A 36 -12.72 18.41 -9.25
CA LYS A 36 -12.60 19.79 -8.75
C LYS A 36 -13.89 20.28 -8.13
N GLU A 37 -15.04 19.94 -8.71
CA GLU A 37 -16.34 20.37 -8.20
C GLU A 37 -16.70 19.63 -6.91
N VAL A 38 -16.39 18.33 -6.85
CA VAL A 38 -16.52 17.55 -5.60
C VAL A 38 -15.63 18.13 -4.51
N PHE A 39 -14.40 18.52 -4.84
CA PHE A 39 -13.48 19.13 -3.88
C PHE A 39 -13.94 20.52 -3.40
N ASN A 40 -14.47 21.36 -4.30
CA ASN A 40 -14.98 22.69 -3.98
C ASN A 40 -16.08 22.63 -2.93
N VAL A 41 -16.97 21.64 -3.01
CA VAL A 41 -17.97 21.39 -1.95
C VAL A 41 -17.30 20.80 -0.70
N ALA A 42 -16.51 19.73 -0.86
CA ALA A 42 -15.97 18.99 0.28
C ALA A 42 -15.00 19.79 1.17
N ARG A 43 -14.35 20.83 0.63
CA ARG A 43 -13.46 21.71 1.40
C ARG A 43 -14.22 22.64 2.34
N GLU A 44 -15.46 23.00 2.02
CA GLU A 44 -16.29 23.95 2.77
C GLU A 44 -17.07 23.28 3.92
N ILE A 45 -17.26 21.96 3.84
CA ILE A 45 -17.96 21.18 4.87
C ILE A 45 -17.22 21.28 6.23
N PRO A 46 -17.89 21.71 7.32
CA PRO A 46 -17.30 21.74 8.66
C PRO A 46 -16.88 20.35 9.17
N VAL A 47 -15.89 20.29 10.05
CA VAL A 47 -15.34 19.02 10.55
C VAL A 47 -16.39 18.17 11.27
N ASP A 48 -17.29 18.80 12.04
CA ASP A 48 -18.33 18.12 12.79
C ASP A 48 -19.33 17.36 11.90
N PHE A 49 -19.49 17.77 10.64
CA PHE A 49 -20.31 17.01 9.67
C PHE A 49 -19.54 15.84 9.04
N LYS A 50 -18.20 15.92 9.00
CA LYS A 50 -17.34 14.84 8.47
C LYS A 50 -17.18 13.70 9.49
N ILE A 51 -17.11 14.06 10.77
CA ILE A 51 -16.92 13.16 11.91
C ILE A 51 -18.03 13.46 12.92
N ALA A 52 -19.07 12.64 12.91
CA ALA A 52 -20.24 12.76 13.78
C ALA A 52 -20.75 11.38 14.13
N GLU A 53 -21.49 11.28 15.23
CA GLU A 53 -22.21 10.06 15.64
C GLU A 53 -21.29 8.81 15.69
N GLY A 54 -20.06 8.98 16.16
CA GLY A 54 -19.08 7.89 16.28
C GLY A 54 -18.58 7.31 14.95
N THR A 55 -18.85 7.96 13.81
CA THR A 55 -18.41 7.50 12.49
C THR A 55 -17.61 8.56 11.73
N THR A 56 -16.77 8.07 10.83
CA THR A 56 -16.10 8.91 9.82
C THR A 56 -16.93 8.89 8.54
N LYS A 57 -16.79 9.96 7.74
CA LYS A 57 -17.53 10.14 6.49
C LYS A 57 -19.04 10.30 6.73
N HIS A 58 -19.43 10.87 7.87
CA HIS A 58 -20.84 10.96 8.29
C HIS A 58 -21.71 11.64 7.21
N ILE A 59 -21.37 12.86 6.81
CA ILE A 59 -22.10 13.57 5.74
C ILE A 59 -22.10 12.86 4.39
N LEU A 60 -21.01 12.14 4.05
CA LEU A 60 -20.94 11.37 2.80
C LEU A 60 -21.90 10.18 2.84
N ARG A 61 -22.06 9.54 4.00
CA ARG A 61 -23.07 8.50 4.19
C ARG A 61 -24.47 9.12 4.07
N LYS A 62 -24.74 10.22 4.79
CA LYS A 62 -26.02 10.94 4.68
C LYS A 62 -26.38 11.29 3.23
N ALA A 63 -25.44 11.80 2.44
CA ALA A 63 -25.66 12.13 1.04
C ALA A 63 -25.93 10.91 0.13
N ALA A 64 -25.58 9.69 0.57
CA ALA A 64 -25.80 8.45 -0.17
C ALA A 64 -27.02 7.64 0.34
N GLU A 65 -27.73 8.12 1.37
CA GLU A 65 -28.96 7.49 1.87
C GLU A 65 -29.99 7.37 0.73
N GLY A 66 -30.63 6.21 0.61
CA GLY A 66 -31.59 5.93 -0.46
C GLY A 66 -30.99 5.65 -1.84
N ILE A 67 -29.68 5.87 -2.05
CA ILE A 67 -28.98 5.56 -3.31
C ILE A 67 -28.32 4.17 -3.24
N ILE A 68 -27.74 3.81 -2.09
CA ILE A 68 -27.07 2.53 -1.87
C ILE A 68 -27.75 1.74 -0.74
N PRO A 69 -27.62 0.39 -0.70
CA PRO A 69 -28.20 -0.42 0.36
C PRO A 69 -27.65 -0.07 1.74
N ASP A 70 -28.50 -0.12 2.76
CA ASP A 70 -28.16 0.24 4.15
C ASP A 70 -26.97 -0.53 4.72
N HIS A 71 -26.81 -1.80 4.32
CA HIS A 71 -25.67 -2.62 4.79
C HIS A 71 -24.33 -2.12 4.23
N VAL A 72 -24.30 -1.53 3.02
CA VAL A 72 -23.12 -0.87 2.45
C VAL A 72 -22.92 0.48 3.12
N LEU A 73 -24.03 1.22 3.28
CA LEU A 73 -24.04 2.54 3.90
C LEU A 73 -23.53 2.52 5.35
N ASN A 74 -23.82 1.48 6.11
CA ASN A 74 -23.46 1.36 7.53
C ASN A 74 -22.19 0.54 7.75
N ARG A 75 -21.56 0.04 6.68
CA ARG A 75 -20.34 -0.75 6.76
C ARG A 75 -19.20 0.05 7.40
N LYS A 76 -18.48 -0.59 8.33
CA LYS A 76 -17.27 -0.01 8.93
C LYS A 76 -16.23 0.28 7.83
N LYS A 77 -15.51 1.40 7.96
CA LYS A 77 -14.43 1.76 7.02
C LYS A 77 -13.40 0.63 7.05
N LEU A 78 -13.18 0.01 5.90
CA LEU A 78 -12.11 -0.94 5.67
C LEU A 78 -11.15 -0.29 4.69
N GLY A 79 -9.85 -0.31 5.01
CA GLY A 79 -8.83 0.14 4.07
C GLY A 79 -8.59 -0.89 2.96
N PHE A 80 -7.40 -0.85 2.39
CA PHE A 80 -6.91 -1.86 1.46
C PHE A 80 -5.87 -2.74 2.18
N PRO A 81 -6.29 -3.68 3.06
CA PRO A 81 -5.34 -4.52 3.76
C PRO A 81 -4.61 -5.40 2.76
N VAL A 82 -3.29 -5.27 2.71
CA VAL A 82 -2.44 -6.17 1.95
C VAL A 82 -2.30 -7.47 2.75
N PRO A 83 -2.56 -8.66 2.17
CA PRO A 83 -2.61 -9.93 2.91
C PRO A 83 -1.21 -10.49 3.23
N ILE A 84 -0.30 -9.63 3.71
CA ILE A 84 1.09 -9.97 4.05
C ILE A 84 1.16 -11.16 5.02
N ARG A 85 0.23 -11.23 5.98
CA ARG A 85 0.09 -12.36 6.91
C ARG A 85 -0.08 -13.70 6.21
N HIS A 86 -0.77 -13.74 5.09
CA HIS A 86 -0.97 -14.98 4.33
C HIS A 86 0.20 -15.22 3.39
N TRP A 87 0.68 -14.17 2.73
CA TRP A 87 1.80 -14.23 1.80
C TRP A 87 3.10 -14.70 2.46
N LEU A 88 3.45 -14.19 3.64
CA LEU A 88 4.67 -14.60 4.35
C LEU A 88 4.71 -16.07 4.75
N LYS A 89 3.54 -16.74 4.79
CA LYS A 89 3.45 -18.18 5.07
C LYS A 89 3.58 -19.04 3.83
N ASN A 90 3.31 -18.45 2.66
CA ASN A 90 3.17 -19.14 1.40
C ASN A 90 4.03 -18.45 0.34
N GLU A 91 3.43 -17.64 -0.52
CA GLU A 91 4.00 -17.04 -1.73
C GLU A 91 5.31 -16.27 -1.49
N LEU A 92 5.42 -15.58 -0.35
CA LEU A 92 6.59 -14.77 0.01
C LEU A 92 7.52 -15.46 1.01
N HIS A 93 7.23 -16.69 1.43
CA HIS A 93 8.03 -17.34 2.48
C HIS A 93 9.47 -17.63 2.03
N SER A 94 9.65 -18.17 0.81
CA SER A 94 10.98 -18.44 0.25
C SER A 94 11.77 -17.14 0.06
N TRP A 95 11.14 -16.12 -0.52
CA TRP A 95 11.71 -14.79 -0.68
C TRP A 95 12.13 -14.18 0.67
N ALA A 96 11.28 -14.27 1.70
CA ALA A 96 11.60 -13.75 3.02
C ALA A 96 12.81 -14.46 3.64
N LYS A 97 12.91 -15.78 3.50
CA LYS A 97 14.10 -16.54 3.94
C LYS A 97 15.35 -16.08 3.21
N GLN A 98 15.29 -15.99 1.89
CA GLN A 98 16.42 -15.55 1.07
C GLN A 98 16.87 -14.14 1.44
N LEU A 99 15.94 -13.20 1.62
CA LEU A 99 16.25 -11.82 2.03
C LEU A 99 16.98 -11.78 3.38
N ILE A 100 16.55 -12.59 4.36
CA ILE A 100 17.22 -12.69 5.66
C ILE A 100 18.65 -13.20 5.49
N GLU A 101 18.88 -14.21 4.64
CA GLU A 101 20.22 -14.74 4.42
C GLU A 101 21.13 -13.70 3.76
N GLU A 102 20.67 -13.11 2.66
CA GLU A 102 21.50 -12.31 1.76
C GLU A 102 21.71 -10.87 2.19
N SER A 103 20.90 -10.31 3.09
CA SER A 103 21.08 -8.92 3.53
C SER A 103 22.29 -8.78 4.46
N GLU A 104 23.18 -7.82 4.22
CA GLU A 104 24.37 -7.56 5.05
C GLU A 104 24.09 -6.76 6.35
N THR A 105 22.96 -7.04 6.99
CA THR A 105 22.45 -6.29 8.16
C THR A 105 22.85 -6.89 9.51
N ASP A 106 23.73 -7.90 9.57
CA ASP A 106 24.13 -8.60 10.81
C ASP A 106 24.68 -7.67 11.90
N HIS A 107 25.29 -6.55 11.51
CA HIS A 107 25.84 -5.55 12.42
C HIS A 107 24.77 -4.68 13.11
N LEU A 108 23.52 -4.70 12.62
CA LEU A 108 22.37 -3.96 13.16
C LEU A 108 21.27 -4.88 13.69
N LEU A 109 21.12 -6.07 13.09
CA LEU A 109 20.00 -6.96 13.28
C LEU A 109 20.45 -8.38 13.60
N ASN A 110 19.81 -9.00 14.58
CA ASN A 110 20.02 -10.41 14.86
C ASN A 110 19.17 -11.28 13.92
N LYS A 111 19.78 -11.78 12.84
CA LYS A 111 19.11 -12.65 11.86
C LYS A 111 18.54 -13.94 12.46
N ALA A 112 19.16 -14.52 13.48
CA ALA A 112 18.63 -15.73 14.13
C ALA A 112 17.26 -15.46 14.79
N VAL A 113 17.11 -14.31 15.44
CA VAL A 113 15.81 -13.87 16.01
C VAL A 113 14.79 -13.63 14.91
N ILE A 114 15.19 -13.02 13.79
CA ILE A 114 14.30 -12.74 12.66
C ILE A 114 13.81 -14.04 12.00
N ARG A 115 14.70 -15.02 11.80
CA ARG A 115 14.32 -16.37 11.32
C ARG A 115 13.30 -17.01 12.24
N GLN A 116 13.53 -16.96 13.57
CA GLN A 116 12.58 -17.49 14.54
C GLN A 116 11.21 -16.79 14.46
N LEU A 117 11.18 -15.46 14.31
CA LEU A 117 9.94 -14.71 14.14
C LEU A 117 9.17 -15.13 12.89
N LEU A 118 9.88 -15.41 11.79
CA LEU A 118 9.30 -15.90 10.54
C LEU A 118 8.75 -17.32 10.72
N ASP A 119 9.51 -18.23 11.33
CA ASP A 119 9.07 -19.59 11.57
C ASP A 119 7.85 -19.64 12.51
N ASP A 120 7.86 -18.88 13.60
CA ASP A 120 6.73 -18.77 14.52
C ASP A 120 5.48 -18.18 13.86
N HIS A 121 5.66 -17.28 12.90
CA HIS A 121 4.56 -16.77 12.09
C HIS A 121 3.94 -17.84 11.20
N CYS A 122 4.80 -18.59 10.50
CA CYS A 122 4.40 -19.65 9.57
C CYS A 122 3.73 -20.81 10.30
N GLN A 123 4.22 -21.14 11.50
CA GLN A 123 3.65 -22.17 12.38
C GLN A 123 2.40 -21.71 13.14
N ASN A 124 1.89 -20.49 12.87
CA ASN A 124 0.72 -19.91 13.54
C ASN A 124 0.86 -19.73 15.06
N LYS A 125 2.08 -19.70 15.62
CA LYS A 125 2.27 -19.45 17.05
C LYS A 125 1.96 -17.99 17.42
N CYS A 126 2.29 -17.04 16.55
CA CYS A 126 2.07 -15.60 16.73
C CYS A 126 1.87 -14.88 15.39
N ASP A 127 1.14 -13.76 15.38
CA ASP A 127 1.08 -12.88 14.21
C ASP A 127 2.26 -11.88 14.21
N ASN A 128 3.40 -12.30 13.66
CA ASN A 128 4.59 -11.45 13.49
C ASN A 128 4.61 -10.69 12.16
N SER A 129 3.54 -10.74 11.34
CA SER A 129 3.55 -10.24 9.95
C SER A 129 4.00 -8.77 9.84
N ARG A 130 3.50 -7.89 10.70
CA ARG A 130 3.88 -6.47 10.70
C ARG A 130 5.33 -6.23 11.08
N LYS A 131 5.84 -6.92 12.12
CA LYS A 131 7.23 -6.79 12.57
C LYS A 131 8.18 -7.25 11.47
N LEU A 132 7.91 -8.42 10.90
CA LEU A 132 8.68 -9.00 9.80
C LEU A 132 8.67 -8.07 8.59
N TRP A 133 7.50 -7.55 8.20
CA TRP A 133 7.41 -6.63 7.07
C TRP A 133 8.25 -5.38 7.27
N THR A 134 8.21 -4.76 8.46
CA THR A 134 9.07 -3.61 8.77
C THR A 134 10.56 -3.94 8.63
N ILE A 135 10.99 -5.10 9.15
CA ILE A 135 12.38 -5.56 9.04
C ILE A 135 12.76 -5.79 7.58
N PHE A 136 11.89 -6.44 6.79
CA PHE A 136 12.16 -6.74 5.39
C PHE A 136 12.24 -5.47 4.54
N MET A 137 11.39 -4.48 4.77
CA MET A 137 11.50 -3.19 4.07
C MET A 137 12.83 -2.50 4.40
N PHE A 138 13.30 -2.59 5.66
CA PHE A 138 14.61 -2.09 6.04
C PHE A 138 15.76 -2.85 5.35
N MET A 139 15.71 -4.19 5.31
CA MET A 139 16.71 -5.01 4.62
C MET A 139 16.79 -4.69 3.11
N ILE A 140 15.65 -4.49 2.45
CA ILE A 140 15.60 -4.07 1.04
C ILE A 140 16.21 -2.68 0.88
N TRP A 141 15.84 -1.72 1.75
CA TRP A 141 16.42 -0.39 1.74
C TRP A 141 17.95 -0.46 1.91
N HIS A 142 18.43 -1.26 2.87
CA HIS A 142 19.86 -1.45 3.10
C HIS A 142 20.54 -2.04 1.85
N GLN A 143 19.94 -3.05 1.20
CA GLN A 143 20.45 -3.60 -0.06
C GLN A 143 20.57 -2.58 -1.19
N ILE A 144 19.62 -1.66 -1.29
CA ILE A 144 19.59 -0.63 -2.33
C ILE A 144 20.64 0.46 -2.08
N TYR A 145 20.81 0.90 -0.83
CA TYR A 145 21.58 2.12 -0.53
C TYR A 145 22.94 1.88 0.15
N LEU A 146 23.17 0.68 0.69
CA LEU A 146 24.37 0.38 1.49
C LEU A 146 25.12 -0.88 1.03
N GLU A 147 24.45 -1.83 0.38
CA GLU A 147 25.07 -3.07 -0.12
C GLU A 147 25.37 -3.05 -1.63
N ASP A 148 25.01 -1.97 -2.34
CA ASP A 148 25.13 -1.82 -3.80
C ASP A 148 24.58 -3.03 -4.59
N LYS A 149 23.60 -3.74 -4.03
CA LYS A 149 23.07 -4.99 -4.59
C LYS A 149 22.17 -4.76 -5.80
N PHE A 150 21.59 -3.56 -5.87
CA PHE A 150 20.73 -3.14 -6.97
C PHE A 150 21.39 -1.99 -7.71
N ASP A 151 21.46 -2.11 -9.04
CA ASP A 151 21.83 -1.00 -9.89
C ASP A 151 20.67 0.01 -9.97
N LEU A 152 20.84 1.16 -9.31
CA LEU A 152 19.83 2.23 -9.28
C LEU A 152 19.58 2.80 -10.67
N GLU A 153 20.58 2.90 -11.54
CA GLU A 153 20.38 3.38 -12.92
C GLU A 153 19.51 2.38 -13.71
N ALA A 154 19.67 1.08 -13.46
CA ALA A 154 18.79 0.06 -14.03
C ALA A 154 17.35 0.13 -13.50
N LEU A 155 17.14 0.55 -12.26
CA LEU A 155 15.80 0.73 -11.67
C LEU A 155 15.11 2.03 -12.12
N GLU A 156 15.88 3.05 -12.47
CA GLU A 156 15.38 4.34 -12.96
C GLU A 156 15.10 4.33 -14.47
N ASN A 157 15.74 3.42 -15.21
CA ASN A 157 15.43 3.21 -16.62
C ASN A 157 13.97 2.78 -16.76
N GLU A 158 13.14 3.65 -17.37
CA GLU A 158 11.75 3.32 -17.72
C GLU A 158 11.69 1.93 -18.36
N ASP A 159 10.81 1.06 -17.86
CA ASP A 159 10.36 -0.13 -18.55
C ASP A 159 9.82 0.33 -19.91
N ARG A 160 10.69 0.37 -20.93
CA ARG A 160 10.30 0.59 -22.32
C ARG A 160 9.51 -0.64 -22.74
N VAL A 161 8.23 -0.69 -22.37
CA VAL A 161 7.28 -1.62 -22.93
C VAL A 161 7.20 -1.28 -24.41
N LYS A 162 8.06 -1.90 -25.23
CA LYS A 162 7.93 -1.88 -26.68
C LYS A 162 6.53 -2.41 -26.97
N SER A 163 5.64 -1.53 -27.43
CA SER A 163 4.32 -1.91 -27.90
C SER A 163 4.47 -3.08 -28.88
N LYS A 164 3.85 -4.22 -28.55
CA LYS A 164 3.73 -5.35 -29.48
C LYS A 164 2.68 -5.10 -30.57
N LEU A 165 2.09 -3.91 -30.60
CA LEU A 165 1.07 -3.47 -31.56
C LEU A 165 1.64 -2.51 -32.60
N ILE A 166 2.77 -2.83 -33.21
CA ILE A 166 3.09 -2.35 -34.56
C ILE A 166 3.86 -3.48 -35.23
N TYR A 167 3.23 -4.17 -36.17
CA TYR A 167 3.75 -4.72 -37.43
C TYR A 167 2.70 -5.66 -38.04
N THR A 168 1.68 -5.09 -38.67
CA THR A 168 1.29 -5.42 -40.05
C THR A 168 0.59 -4.22 -40.67
#